data_AF-A0A150JI91-F1
#
_entry.id   AF-A0A150JI91-F1
#
_cell.length_a   1.000
_cell.length_b   1.000
_cell.length_c   1.000
_cell.angle_alpha   90.00
_cell.angle_beta   90.00
_cell.angle_gamma   90.00
#
_symmetry.space_group_name_H-M   'P 1'
#
loop_
_entity.id
_entity.type
_entity.pdbx_description
1 polymer ?
#
loop_
_entity_poly.entity_id
_entity_poly.type
_entity_poly.pdbx_seq_one_letter_code
_entity_poly.pdbx_strand_id
1 'polypeptide(L)'
;MGLELKWAIGLAEMLKYYHSGYSNNNCDNMGKYLKSLLIIFVLAFAAFSSVLGTKVLSEERITKDPTHQYSPAIYGDIVVWHDYRNTNSDIYGYNLKTKQEFQITTNTADQYDPAIYGDIVVWYDYRNTNSDIYGYNLKQGRSFE
;
A
#
# COMPACT_ATOMS: atom_id res chain seq x y z
N MET A 1 -6.01 -1.38 22.07
CA MET A 1 -7.46 -1.68 22.04
C MET A 1 -8.17 -1.14 23.30
N GLY A 2 -7.99 0.14 23.65
CA GLY A 2 -8.45 0.66 24.96
C GLY A 2 -8.84 2.14 25.02
N LEU A 3 -8.64 2.92 23.94
CA LEU A 3 -9.18 4.27 23.84
C LEU A 3 -10.57 4.29 23.18
N GLU A 4 -10.76 3.50 22.11
CA GLU A 4 -12.03 3.33 21.37
C GLU A 4 -13.26 3.11 22.29
N LEU A 5 -13.12 2.32 23.36
CA LEU A 5 -14.23 1.96 24.24
C LEU A 5 -14.64 3.08 25.21
N LYS A 6 -13.72 4.01 25.56
CA LYS A 6 -14.03 5.12 26.47
C LYS A 6 -14.83 6.23 25.77
N TRP A 7 -14.67 6.39 24.45
CA TRP A 7 -15.37 7.40 23.65
C TRP A 7 -16.84 7.05 23.41
N ALA A 8 -17.15 5.77 23.20
CA ALA A 8 -18.52 5.30 22.99
C ALA A 8 -19.43 5.54 24.22
N ILE A 9 -18.86 5.42 25.42
CA ILE A 9 -19.59 5.64 26.68
C ILE A 9 -19.93 7.12 26.86
N GLY A 10 -18.97 8.02 26.61
CA GLY A 10 -19.20 9.47 26.73
C GLY A 10 -20.26 9.99 25.74
N LEU A 11 -20.26 9.47 24.50
CA LEU A 11 -21.26 9.84 23.49
C LEU A 11 -22.66 9.35 23.86
N ALA A 12 -22.77 8.15 24.44
CA ALA A 12 -24.03 7.58 24.90
C ALA A 12 -24.63 8.34 26.10
N GLU A 13 -23.80 8.84 27.02
CA GLU A 13 -24.24 9.68 28.14
C GLU A 13 -24.74 11.06 27.68
N MET A 14 -24.07 11.65 26.68
CA MET A 14 -24.50 12.93 26.07
C MET A 14 -25.83 12.81 25.31
N LEU A 15 -26.06 11.68 24.63
CA LEU A 15 -27.33 11.39 23.94
C LEU A 15 -28.49 11.13 24.92
N LYS A 16 -28.20 10.55 26.10
CA LYS A 16 -29.19 10.40 27.18
C LYS A 16 -29.62 11.76 27.72
N TYR A 17 -28.68 12.70 27.87
CA TYR A 17 -28.98 14.07 28.28
C TYR A 17 -29.84 14.83 27.25
N TYR A 18 -29.60 14.62 25.95
CA TYR A 18 -30.44 15.18 24.87
C TYR A 18 -31.90 14.68 24.92
N HIS A 19 -32.13 13.43 25.35
CA HIS A 19 -33.46 12.84 25.44
C HIS A 19 -34.17 13.06 26.80
N SER A 20 -33.45 13.43 27.87
CA SER A 20 -34.03 13.53 29.23
C SER A 20 -34.67 14.87 29.62
N GLY A 21 -35.07 15.68 28.64
CA GLY A 21 -36.19 16.63 28.77
C GLY A 21 -35.87 18.08 29.19
N TYR A 22 -36.75 19.01 28.81
CA TYR A 22 -37.60 19.79 29.76
C TYR A 22 -38.44 20.82 29.00
N SER A 23 -39.77 20.69 29.12
CA SER A 23 -40.75 21.71 28.71
C SER A 23 -40.75 22.83 29.74
N ASN A 24 -40.36 24.04 29.33
CA ASN A 24 -40.78 25.34 29.89
C ASN A 24 -40.07 26.46 29.10
N ASN A 25 -40.81 27.48 28.68
CA ASN A 25 -40.46 28.44 27.59
C ASN A 25 -39.19 29.31 27.77
N ASN A 26 -38.39 29.11 28.84
CA ASN A 26 -37.01 29.61 28.96
C ASN A 26 -35.94 28.57 28.56
N CYS A 27 -36.31 27.30 28.39
CA CYS A 27 -35.43 26.18 27.99
C CYS A 27 -35.16 26.11 26.48
N ASP A 28 -35.97 26.79 25.66
CA ASP A 28 -35.80 26.79 24.19
C ASP A 28 -34.49 27.45 23.77
N ASN A 29 -34.02 28.44 24.54
CA ASN A 29 -32.73 29.09 24.29
C ASN A 29 -31.56 28.19 24.69
N MET A 30 -31.65 27.47 25.81
CA MET A 30 -30.60 26.54 26.25
C MET A 30 -30.42 25.37 25.27
N GLY A 31 -31.52 24.85 24.71
CA GLY A 31 -31.47 23.85 23.63
C GLY A 31 -30.87 24.38 22.32
N LYS A 32 -31.09 25.66 21.99
CA LYS A 32 -30.44 26.32 20.84
C LYS A 32 -28.93 26.50 21.04
N TYR A 33 -28.51 26.91 22.25
CA TYR A 33 -27.08 27.02 22.58
C TYR A 33 -26.39 25.67 22.55
N LEU A 34 -27.02 24.61 23.07
CA LEU A 34 -26.47 23.25 23.04
C LEU A 34 -26.32 22.73 21.60
N LYS A 35 -27.31 22.98 20.72
CA LYS A 35 -27.22 22.65 19.28
C LYS A 35 -26.11 23.44 18.57
N SER A 36 -25.97 24.74 18.86
CA SER A 36 -24.87 25.55 18.35
C SER A 36 -23.51 25.05 18.84
N LEU A 37 -23.39 24.67 20.11
CA LEU A 37 -22.15 24.13 20.68
C LEU A 37 -21.75 22.80 20.00
N LEU A 38 -22.73 21.94 19.71
CA LEU A 38 -22.53 20.66 19.04
C LEU A 38 -22.08 20.85 17.58
N ILE A 39 -22.66 21.82 16.87
CA ILE A 39 -22.26 22.17 15.50
C ILE A 39 -20.86 22.78 15.48
N ILE A 40 -20.53 23.69 16.41
CA ILE A 40 -19.19 24.26 16.54
C ILE A 40 -18.16 23.16 16.86
N PHE A 41 -18.51 22.20 17.71
CA PHE A 41 -17.64 21.07 18.04
C PHE A 41 -17.41 20.16 16.82
N VAL A 42 -18.46 19.85 16.04
CA VAL A 42 -18.34 19.08 14.79
C VAL A 42 -17.49 19.81 13.74
N LEU A 43 -17.68 21.12 13.59
CA LEU A 43 -16.90 21.94 12.64
C LEU A 43 -15.44 22.11 13.09
N ALA A 44 -15.20 22.28 14.40
CA ALA A 44 -13.85 22.33 14.96
C ALA A 44 -13.14 20.98 14.83
N PHE A 45 -13.85 19.85 15.01
CA PHE A 45 -13.31 18.50 14.83
C PHE A 45 -12.97 18.20 13.37
N ALA A 46 -13.83 18.61 12.43
CA ALA A 46 -13.57 18.49 10.99
C ALA A 46 -12.38 19.35 10.52
N ALA A 47 -12.12 20.48 11.20
CA ALA A 47 -10.94 21.32 10.95
C ALA A 47 -9.67 20.82 11.68
N PHE A 48 -9.79 19.93 12.67
CA PHE A 48 -8.66 19.40 13.45
C PHE A 48 -8.16 18.04 12.95
N SER A 49 -9.00 17.27 12.26
CA SER A 49 -8.59 16.02 11.61
C SER A 49 -7.58 16.23 10.48
N SER A 50 -7.41 17.46 10.00
CA SER A 50 -6.38 17.85 9.03
C SER A 50 -5.08 18.39 9.64
N VAL A 51 -4.98 18.53 10.97
CA VAL A 51 -3.87 19.23 11.67
C VAL A 51 -2.71 18.31 12.08
N LEU A 52 -2.83 17.00 11.95
CA LEU A 52 -1.67 16.11 12.10
C LEU A 52 -1.45 15.41 10.77
N GLY A 53 -0.44 15.90 10.04
CA GLY A 53 0.13 15.25 8.86
C GLY A 53 0.82 13.95 9.23
N THR A 54 0.11 13.02 9.88
CA THR A 54 0.53 11.64 10.05
C THR A 54 0.54 11.03 8.65
N LYS A 55 1.75 10.94 8.08
CA LYS A 55 2.00 10.08 6.92
C LYS A 55 1.61 8.67 7.34
N VAL A 56 0.40 8.25 7.00
CA VAL A 56 -0.04 6.87 7.18
C VAL A 56 0.87 6.05 6.26
N LEU A 57 1.77 5.29 6.87
CA LEU A 57 2.58 4.34 6.11
C LEU A 57 1.63 3.23 5.66
N SER A 58 1.35 3.20 4.36
CA SER A 58 0.59 2.14 3.72
C SER A 58 1.54 1.28 2.89
N GLU A 59 1.39 -0.03 3.01
CA GLU A 59 2.06 -1.00 2.15
C GLU A 59 1.20 -1.28 0.91
N GLU A 60 1.82 -1.40 -0.26
CA GLU A 60 1.16 -1.73 -1.52
C GLU A 60 1.78 -3.01 -2.08
N ARG A 61 0.92 -3.97 -2.45
CA ARG A 61 1.38 -5.16 -3.18
C ARG A 61 1.69 -4.76 -4.64
N ILE A 62 2.93 -4.99 -5.07
CA ILE A 62 3.37 -4.72 -6.44
C ILE A 62 2.92 -5.82 -7.41
N THR A 63 3.03 -7.09 -7.01
CA THR A 63 2.69 -8.24 -7.85
C THR A 63 1.19 -8.46 -7.91
N LYS A 64 0.67 -8.86 -9.08
CA LYS A 64 -0.77 -9.19 -9.26
C LYS A 64 -1.02 -10.68 -9.38
N ASP A 65 -0.02 -11.44 -9.80
CA ASP A 65 -0.15 -12.87 -10.05
C ASP A 65 -0.29 -13.65 -8.72
N PRO A 66 -1.19 -14.64 -8.62
CA PRO A 66 -1.45 -15.36 -7.38
C PRO A 66 -0.35 -16.37 -7.00
N THR A 67 0.60 -16.67 -7.90
CA THR A 67 1.68 -17.61 -7.61
C THR A 67 2.74 -17.02 -6.69
N HIS A 68 3.81 -17.78 -6.45
CA HIS A 68 4.89 -17.34 -5.59
C HIS A 68 5.88 -16.45 -6.34
N GLN A 69 6.24 -15.34 -5.71
CA GLN A 69 7.26 -14.42 -6.16
C GLN A 69 8.31 -14.25 -5.07
N TYR A 70 9.59 -14.34 -5.43
CA TYR A 70 10.68 -14.26 -4.45
C TYR A 70 11.89 -13.48 -4.97
N SER A 71 12.85 -13.29 -4.06
CA SER A 71 14.14 -12.62 -4.28
C SER A 71 14.02 -11.29 -5.03
N PRO A 72 13.23 -10.32 -4.51
CA PRO A 72 13.14 -9.03 -5.15
C PRO A 72 14.45 -8.24 -5.03
N ALA A 73 14.81 -7.53 -6.08
CA ALA A 73 15.86 -6.52 -6.10
C ALA A 73 15.31 -5.21 -6.70
N ILE A 74 15.91 -4.08 -6.37
CA ILE A 74 15.44 -2.76 -6.81
C ILE A 74 16.59 -1.83 -7.16
N TYR A 75 16.45 -1.08 -8.26
CA TYR A 75 17.29 0.05 -8.59
C TYR A 75 16.44 1.18 -9.21
N GLY A 76 16.50 2.37 -8.62
CA GLY A 76 15.67 3.49 -9.03
C GLY A 76 14.18 3.14 -8.94
N ASP A 77 13.47 3.29 -10.06
CA ASP A 77 12.04 2.97 -10.16
C ASP A 77 11.77 1.52 -10.59
N ILE A 78 12.80 0.68 -10.79
CA ILE A 78 12.62 -0.69 -11.29
C ILE A 78 12.81 -1.70 -10.16
N VAL A 79 11.77 -2.48 -9.90
CA VAL A 79 11.80 -3.67 -9.06
C VAL A 79 11.88 -4.89 -9.98
N VAL A 80 12.75 -5.85 -9.68
CA VAL A 80 12.82 -7.15 -10.37
C VAL A 80 12.66 -8.27 -9.34
N TRP A 81 12.10 -9.41 -9.74
CA TRP A 81 11.92 -10.60 -8.90
C TRP A 81 11.85 -11.85 -9.79
N HIS A 82 11.98 -13.04 -9.20
CA HIS A 82 11.64 -14.27 -9.92
C HIS A 82 10.24 -14.75 -9.54
N ASP A 83 9.53 -15.30 -10.51
CA ASP A 83 8.09 -15.55 -10.48
C ASP A 83 7.79 -16.94 -11.04
N TYR A 84 7.02 -17.75 -10.31
CA TYR A 84 6.70 -19.14 -10.68
C TYR A 84 5.38 -19.29 -11.45
N ARG A 85 4.89 -18.23 -12.10
CA ARG A 85 3.60 -18.24 -12.79
C ARG A 85 3.55 -19.10 -14.07
N ASN A 86 4.69 -19.41 -14.69
CA ASN A 86 4.74 -20.06 -16.00
C ASN A 86 5.19 -21.53 -15.95
N THR A 87 5.00 -22.24 -14.83
CA THR A 87 5.50 -23.61 -14.56
C THR A 87 7.02 -23.76 -14.46
N ASN A 88 7.76 -22.75 -14.90
CA ASN A 88 9.16 -22.48 -14.57
C ASN A 88 9.26 -21.18 -13.76
N SER A 89 10.45 -20.89 -13.24
CA SER A 89 10.75 -19.58 -12.68
C SER A 89 11.27 -18.63 -13.75
N ASP A 90 10.61 -17.49 -13.91
CA ASP A 90 11.00 -16.42 -14.84
C ASP A 90 11.32 -15.13 -14.08
N ILE A 91 12.20 -14.31 -14.64
CA ILE A 91 12.47 -12.97 -14.11
C ILE A 91 11.44 -11.99 -14.64
N TYR A 92 10.74 -11.33 -13.72
CA TYR A 92 9.81 -10.24 -13.99
C TYR A 92 10.34 -8.93 -13.42
N GLY A 93 9.80 -7.83 -13.94
CA GLY A 93 10.07 -6.48 -13.49
C GLY A 93 8.82 -5.63 -13.38
N TYR A 94 8.90 -4.60 -12.55
CA TYR A 94 7.86 -3.58 -12.38
C TYR A 94 8.49 -2.21 -12.34
N ASN A 95 7.93 -1.30 -13.13
CA ASN A 95 8.29 0.11 -13.08
C ASN A 95 7.33 0.86 -12.14
N LEU A 96 7.86 1.31 -11.01
CA LEU A 96 7.13 2.03 -9.96
C LEU A 96 6.54 3.37 -10.44
N LYS A 97 7.18 4.01 -11.43
CA LYS A 97 6.75 5.30 -11.98
C LYS A 97 5.62 5.13 -12.99
N THR A 98 5.73 4.18 -13.92
CA THR A 98 4.71 3.93 -14.94
C THR A 98 3.62 2.97 -14.47
N LYS A 99 3.85 2.29 -13.34
CA LYS A 99 2.97 1.27 -12.76
C LYS A 99 2.75 0.06 -13.69
N GLN A 100 3.77 -0.27 -14.47
CA GLN A 100 3.73 -1.35 -15.46
C GLN A 100 4.63 -2.52 -15.06
N GLU A 101 4.06 -3.72 -15.10
CA GLU A 101 4.77 -4.98 -14.99
C GLU A 101 5.23 -5.44 -16.38
N PHE A 102 6.38 -6.08 -16.47
CA PHE A 102 6.94 -6.63 -17.70
C PHE A 102 7.77 -7.89 -17.39
N GLN A 103 7.86 -8.79 -18.37
CA GLN A 103 8.66 -10.01 -18.28
C GLN A 103 10.05 -9.77 -18.89
N ILE A 104 11.11 -10.26 -18.25
CA ILE A 104 12.50 -10.11 -18.70
C ILE A 104 13.00 -11.39 -19.39
N THR A 105 12.64 -12.57 -18.87
CA THR A 105 13.07 -13.86 -19.43
C THR A 105 11.92 -14.63 -20.04
N THR A 106 12.18 -15.37 -21.12
CA THR A 106 11.18 -16.20 -21.82
C THR A 106 11.69 -17.61 -22.11
N ASN A 107 12.85 -17.98 -21.55
CA ASN A 107 13.41 -19.31 -21.75
C ASN A 107 12.65 -20.30 -20.87
N THR A 108 12.49 -21.54 -21.34
CA THR A 108 11.71 -22.57 -20.62
C THR A 108 12.43 -23.15 -19.40
N ALA A 109 13.72 -22.90 -19.24
CA ALA A 109 14.46 -23.25 -18.02
C ALA A 109 14.07 -22.34 -16.86
N ASP A 110 14.58 -22.64 -15.66
CA ASP A 110 14.40 -21.75 -14.53
C ASP A 110 15.45 -20.63 -14.49
N GLN A 111 14.99 -19.44 -14.11
CA GLN A 111 15.81 -18.27 -13.82
C GLN A 111 15.53 -17.73 -12.42
N TYR A 112 16.59 -17.54 -11.63
CA TYR A 112 16.48 -17.22 -10.21
C TYR A 112 17.34 -16.04 -9.77
N ASP A 113 16.97 -15.50 -8.61
CA ASP A 113 17.71 -14.49 -7.83
C ASP A 113 18.26 -13.34 -8.68
N PRO A 114 17.35 -12.51 -9.26
CA PRO A 114 17.79 -11.39 -10.06
C PRO A 114 18.48 -10.33 -9.20
N ALA A 115 19.49 -9.68 -9.77
CA ALA A 115 20.07 -8.44 -9.27
C ALA A 115 19.99 -7.36 -10.35
N ILE A 116 19.92 -6.10 -9.94
CA ILE A 116 19.79 -4.95 -10.85
C ILE A 116 20.72 -3.80 -10.47
N TYR A 117 21.36 -3.20 -11.48
CA TYR A 117 22.10 -1.95 -11.36
C TYR A 117 22.00 -1.13 -12.65
N GLY A 118 21.48 0.10 -12.56
CA GLY A 118 21.21 0.89 -13.76
C GLY A 118 20.18 0.19 -14.64
N ASP A 119 20.54 -0.01 -15.90
CA ASP A 119 19.72 -0.72 -16.89
C ASP A 119 20.07 -2.21 -17.00
N ILE A 120 20.94 -2.72 -16.13
CA ILE A 120 21.48 -4.08 -16.20
C ILE A 120 20.79 -4.95 -15.17
N VAL A 121 20.15 -6.02 -15.62
CA VAL A 121 19.60 -7.09 -14.78
C VAL A 121 20.43 -8.35 -15.01
N VAL A 122 20.82 -9.06 -13.94
CA VAL A 122 21.54 -10.34 -14.01
C VAL A 122 20.85 -11.39 -13.13
N TRP A 123 20.96 -12.67 -13.47
CA TRP A 123 20.31 -13.78 -12.76
C TRP A 123 21.06 -15.11 -12.96
N TYR A 124 20.74 -16.12 -12.12
CA TYR A 124 21.17 -17.51 -12.35
C TYR A 124 20.20 -18.21 -13.30
N ASP A 125 20.71 -18.94 -14.29
CA ASP A 125 19.90 -19.60 -15.31
C ASP A 125 20.30 -21.07 -15.46
N TYR A 126 19.32 -21.96 -15.43
CA TYR A 126 19.50 -23.42 -15.52
C TYR A 126 19.29 -23.98 -16.93
N ARG A 127 19.39 -23.16 -17.99
CA ARG A 127 19.23 -23.64 -19.38
C ARG A 127 20.32 -24.59 -19.86
N ASN A 128 21.48 -24.57 -19.20
CA ASN A 128 22.63 -25.41 -19.53
C ASN A 128 22.81 -26.51 -18.48
N THR A 129 23.80 -27.40 -18.67
CA THR A 129 24.09 -28.50 -17.73
C THR A 129 24.39 -28.01 -16.30
N ASN A 130 24.91 -26.79 -16.17
CA ASN A 130 25.16 -26.10 -14.91
C ASN A 130 24.35 -24.79 -14.88
N SER A 131 24.23 -24.20 -13.70
CA SER A 131 23.77 -22.81 -13.60
C SER A 131 24.85 -21.86 -14.11
N ASP A 132 24.45 -20.99 -15.03
CA ASP A 132 25.30 -19.91 -15.54
C ASP A 132 24.67 -18.56 -15.19
N ILE A 133 25.48 -17.50 -15.26
CA ILE A 133 25.00 -16.13 -15.06
C ILE A 133 24.63 -15.54 -16.41
N TYR A 134 23.39 -15.07 -16.53
CA TYR A 134 22.93 -14.31 -17.69
C TYR A 134 22.58 -12.89 -17.26
N GLY A 135 22.44 -12.01 -18.25
CA GLY A 135 21.91 -10.69 -18.00
C GLY A 135 21.21 -10.08 -19.21
N TYR A 136 20.45 -9.03 -18.92
CA TYR A 136 19.67 -8.27 -19.86
C TYR A 136 19.89 -6.78 -19.65
N ASN A 137 20.02 -6.04 -20.74
CA ASN A 137 20.03 -4.60 -20.73
C ASN A 137 18.62 -4.07 -21.05
N LEU A 138 17.93 -3.55 -20.03
CA LEU A 138 16.57 -3.02 -20.12
C LEU A 138 16.43 -1.86 -21.12
N LYS A 139 17.47 -1.05 -21.28
CA LYS A 139 17.48 0.10 -22.19
C LYS A 139 17.70 -0.30 -23.64
N GLN A 140 18.54 -1.31 -23.89
CA GLN A 140 18.82 -1.80 -25.23
C GLN A 140 17.84 -2.89 -25.67
N GLY A 141 17.09 -3.49 -24.74
CA GLY A 141 16.13 -4.54 -25.02
C GLY A 141 16.78 -5.86 -25.44
N ARG A 142 17.99 -6.18 -24.94
CA ARG A 142 18.72 -7.40 -25.33
C ARG A 142 19.52 -8.02 -24.19
N SER A 143 19.72 -9.33 -24.29
CA SER A 143 20.63 -10.09 -23.43
C SER A 143 22.09 -9.78 -23.78
N PHE A 144 22.98 -9.99 -22.80
CA PHE A 144 24.42 -10.03 -23.08
C PHE A 144 24.77 -11.40 -23.68
N GLU A 145 25.64 -11.40 -24.70
CA GLU A 145 26.26 -12.61 -25.27
C GLU A 145 27.63 -12.85 -24.63
#